data_AF-A0A829Q5D3-F1
#
_entry.id   AF-A0A829Q5D3-F1
#
_cell.length_a   1.000
_cell.length_b   1.000
_cell.length_c   1.000
_cell.angle_alpha   90.00
_cell.angle_beta   90.00
_cell.angle_gamma   90.00
#
_symmetry.space_group_name_H-M   'P 1'
#
loop_
_entity.id
_entity.type
_entity.pdbx_description
1 polymer ?
#
loop_
_entity_poly.entity_id
_entity_poly.type
_entity_poly.pdbx_seq_one_letter_code
_entity_poly.pdbx_strand_id
1 'polypeptide(L)'
;MGIDEFGGAGLSHSPAPATHTFMRQISAFLQRQCRVAAVGVLAGATACSPQSAPLSSLTTNTVDKEHHSVTQLAASRPQVQKAVVDYLEKTVNALPIGSYLDGGAMPVGGRTMACAGANAASPTVRFEVSMAVMTSPQMQANQIASRTQALWRSWGAQVNEDPSAAGWSADTAGYRLHIAADPGAPQPTVSVASICFLDDPVLRDLPFPGIISHSA
;
A
#
# COMPACT_ATOMS: atom_id res chain seq x y z
N MET A 1 28.48 -26.27 -55.35
CA MET A 1 29.78 -25.68 -55.77
C MET A 1 29.99 -24.45 -54.91
N GLY A 2 30.70 -24.55 -53.79
CA GLY A 2 32.17 -24.38 -53.67
C GLY A 2 32.42 -22.90 -53.26
N ILE A 3 33.22 -22.51 -52.28
CA ILE A 3 34.36 -23.08 -51.55
C ILE A 3 34.62 -22.19 -50.29
N ASP A 4 35.07 -22.84 -49.22
CA ASP A 4 36.09 -22.49 -48.19
C ASP A 4 36.45 -21.02 -47.88
N GLU A 5 36.40 -20.54 -46.63
CA GLU A 5 37.30 -20.76 -45.47
C GLU A 5 38.34 -19.63 -45.31
N PHE A 6 38.23 -18.87 -44.21
CA PHE A 6 39.29 -18.18 -43.44
C PHE A 6 38.57 -17.75 -42.13
N GLY A 7 38.89 -18.18 -40.91
CA GLY A 7 40.19 -18.46 -40.30
C GLY A 7 40.47 -17.36 -39.28
N GLY A 8 40.31 -17.62 -37.97
CA GLY A 8 40.71 -16.68 -36.92
C GLY A 8 40.21 -17.01 -35.51
N ALA A 9 41.11 -17.59 -34.70
CA ALA A 9 41.02 -17.86 -33.26
C ALA A 9 40.47 -16.66 -32.45
N GLY A 10 39.72 -16.81 -31.36
CA GLY A 10 39.91 -17.69 -30.20
C GLY A 10 40.00 -16.79 -28.96
N LEU A 11 39.22 -17.09 -27.92
CA LEU A 11 39.54 -17.00 -26.49
C LEU A 11 38.24 -16.88 -25.67
N SER A 12 37.95 -18.01 -25.02
CA SER A 12 37.17 -18.15 -23.79
C SER A 12 37.54 -17.06 -22.78
N HIS A 13 36.55 -16.50 -22.07
CA HIS A 13 36.59 -16.27 -20.61
C HIS A 13 35.20 -15.81 -20.14
N SER A 14 34.48 -16.74 -19.51
CA SER A 14 33.50 -16.42 -18.48
C SER A 14 34.26 -16.10 -17.18
N PRO A 15 33.76 -15.20 -16.33
CA PRO A 15 33.38 -15.69 -15.01
C PRO A 15 32.07 -15.09 -14.48
N ALA A 16 31.37 -15.91 -13.70
CA ALA A 16 30.25 -15.56 -12.84
C ALA A 16 30.75 -14.95 -11.50
N PRO A 17 29.90 -14.86 -10.45
CA PRO A 17 29.31 -13.63 -9.95
C PRO A 17 29.97 -13.13 -8.65
N ALA A 18 29.97 -11.82 -8.43
CA ALA A 18 30.35 -11.23 -7.15
C ALA A 18 29.11 -10.95 -6.30
N THR A 19 29.01 -11.70 -5.21
CA THR A 19 28.06 -11.59 -4.11
C THR A 19 28.44 -10.46 -3.14
N HIS A 20 27.41 -9.98 -2.44
CA HIS A 20 27.44 -9.37 -1.09
C HIS A 20 27.81 -7.88 -0.90
N THR A 21 26.88 -7.23 -0.18
CA THR A 21 27.09 -6.18 0.84
C THR A 21 26.89 -4.74 0.39
N PHE A 22 25.66 -4.23 0.53
CA PHE A 22 25.47 -2.83 0.91
C PHE A 22 24.30 -2.70 1.89
N MET A 23 24.50 -3.22 3.08
CA MET A 23 23.71 -2.94 4.27
C MET A 23 24.60 -2.10 5.19
N ARG A 24 24.35 -0.80 5.29
CA ARG A 24 24.67 0.14 6.41
C ARG A 24 24.84 1.56 5.89
N GLN A 25 23.77 2.35 5.94
CA GLN A 25 23.91 3.80 6.13
C GLN A 25 22.65 4.37 6.79
N ILE A 26 22.43 3.97 8.04
CA ILE A 26 21.61 4.71 9.00
C ILE A 26 22.51 4.90 10.21
N SER A 27 23.04 6.11 10.39
CA SER A 27 23.46 6.72 11.66
C SER A 27 24.49 7.81 11.39
N ALA A 28 24.04 9.07 11.27
CA ALA A 28 24.81 10.26 11.66
C ALA A 28 23.99 11.54 11.39
N PHE A 29 22.92 11.76 12.16
CA PHE A 29 22.30 13.10 12.23
C PHE A 29 21.84 13.42 13.65
N LEU A 30 22.72 13.19 14.62
CA LEU A 30 22.52 13.58 16.01
C LEU A 30 23.89 13.86 16.64
N GLN A 31 24.55 14.95 16.25
CA GLN A 31 25.59 15.59 17.06
C GLN A 31 26.08 16.88 16.38
N ARG A 32 25.25 17.91 16.44
CA ARG A 32 25.74 19.27 16.28
C ARG A 32 24.90 20.13 17.20
N GLN A 33 25.43 20.37 18.39
CA GLN A 33 25.34 21.60 19.19
C GLN A 33 25.71 21.24 20.64
N CYS A 34 27.01 21.26 20.94
CA CYS A 34 27.53 21.63 22.27
C CYS A 34 29.06 21.69 22.23
N ARG A 35 29.60 22.73 22.89
CA ARG A 35 31.02 23.15 23.06
C ARG A 35 31.50 24.09 21.93
N VAL A 36 31.93 25.31 22.21
CA VAL A 36 33.08 25.71 23.06
C VAL A 36 32.80 27.06 23.74
N ALA A 37 32.75 27.10 25.09
CA ALA A 37 33.73 27.69 26.05
C ALA A 37 33.67 29.24 26.16
N ALA A 38 33.17 29.81 27.26
CA ALA A 38 33.79 29.99 28.58
C ALA A 38 34.74 31.21 28.66
N VAL A 39 34.30 32.28 29.34
CA VAL A 39 35.10 33.13 30.25
C VAL A 39 34.12 33.86 31.19
N GLY A 40 34.33 33.83 32.51
CA GLY A 40 33.68 34.75 33.45
C GLY A 40 33.30 34.15 34.80
N VAL A 41 34.21 34.27 35.77
CA VAL A 41 34.14 33.81 37.17
C VAL A 41 33.08 34.58 37.98
N LEU A 42 32.30 33.90 38.86
CA LEU A 42 32.18 34.19 40.31
C LEU A 42 31.07 33.36 41.01
N ALA A 43 31.50 32.67 42.06
CA ALA A 43 30.82 32.20 43.27
C ALA A 43 29.27 32.05 43.30
N GLY A 44 28.83 30.81 43.56
CA GLY A 44 27.49 30.50 44.06
C GLY A 44 27.26 28.99 44.13
N ALA A 45 27.34 28.41 45.34
CA ALA A 45 27.05 27.01 45.56
C ALA A 45 25.55 26.74 45.41
N THR A 46 25.15 26.04 44.34
CA THR A 46 23.86 25.35 44.26
C THR A 46 24.10 23.91 43.85
N ALA A 47 23.91 22.99 44.79
CA ALA A 47 23.91 21.56 44.54
C ALA A 47 22.72 21.20 43.64
N CYS A 48 22.97 20.86 42.38
CA CYS A 48 22.00 20.19 41.53
C CYS A 48 22.14 18.68 41.75
N SER A 49 21.25 18.12 42.59
CA SER A 49 21.03 16.67 42.66
C SER A 49 20.51 16.17 41.30
N PRO A 50 21.04 15.07 40.74
CA PRO A 50 20.37 14.37 39.66
C PRO A 50 19.18 13.60 40.26
N GLN A 51 17.98 14.17 40.13
CA GLN A 51 16.76 13.43 40.40
C GLN A 51 16.54 12.48 39.20
N SER A 52 17.07 11.27 39.33
CA SER A 52 16.78 10.14 38.45
C SER A 52 15.29 9.79 38.59
N ALA A 53 14.44 10.39 37.78
CA ALA A 53 13.11 9.87 37.53
C ALA A 53 13.27 8.63 36.62
N PRO A 54 12.77 7.44 37.02
CA PRO A 54 12.74 6.31 36.11
C PRO A 54 11.77 6.65 34.96
N LEU A 55 12.31 6.73 33.75
CA LEU A 55 11.54 6.63 32.51
C LEU A 55 10.85 5.26 32.50
N SER A 56 9.66 5.20 33.10
CA SER A 56 8.71 4.13 32.85
C SER A 56 8.34 4.17 31.38
N SER A 57 8.92 3.24 30.63
CA SER A 57 8.35 2.55 29.47
C SER A 57 6.96 3.06 29.03
N LEU A 58 6.91 4.10 28.20
CA LEU A 58 5.80 4.28 27.27
C LEU A 58 6.22 3.69 25.93
N THR A 59 5.65 2.52 25.67
CA THR A 59 5.59 1.80 24.41
C THR A 59 5.51 2.72 23.19
N THR A 60 6.45 2.54 22.27
CA THR A 60 6.43 3.04 20.89
C THR A 60 5.15 2.70 20.11
N ASN A 61 4.31 1.79 20.62
CA ASN A 61 3.03 1.41 20.00
C ASN A 61 1.96 2.52 20.00
N THR A 62 2.03 3.51 20.89
CA THR A 62 0.97 4.53 20.99
C THR A 62 1.16 5.67 19.98
N VAL A 63 2.41 6.06 19.72
CA VAL A 63 2.74 7.15 18.78
C VAL A 63 2.43 6.72 17.34
N ASP A 64 2.75 5.47 16.96
CA ASP A 64 2.36 4.95 15.65
C ASP A 64 0.84 4.93 15.46
N LYS A 65 0.08 4.43 16.44
CA LYS A 65 -1.39 4.36 16.34
C LYS A 65 -2.04 5.74 16.19
N GLU A 66 -1.52 6.74 16.89
CA GLU A 66 -2.04 8.11 16.83
C GLU A 66 -1.70 8.81 15.51
N HIS A 67 -0.47 8.67 15.01
CA HIS A 67 -0.07 9.22 13.71
C HIS A 67 -0.85 8.60 12.53
N HIS A 68 -1.12 7.29 12.56
CA HIS A 68 -1.94 6.63 11.55
C HIS A 68 -3.41 7.08 11.61
N SER A 69 -3.94 7.31 12.82
CA SER A 69 -5.33 7.76 13.02
C SER A 69 -5.53 9.24 12.62
N VAL A 70 -4.53 10.09 12.89
CA VAL A 70 -4.55 11.52 12.49
C VAL A 70 -4.39 11.69 10.98
N THR A 71 -3.53 10.89 10.34
CA THR A 71 -3.36 10.90 8.88
C THR A 71 -4.61 10.40 8.15
N GLN A 72 -5.29 9.41 8.72
CA GLN A 72 -6.51 8.82 8.18
C GLN A 72 -7.68 9.83 8.14
N LEU A 73 -7.91 10.58 9.21
CA LEU A 73 -8.94 11.64 9.23
C LEU A 73 -8.61 12.86 8.35
N ALA A 74 -7.34 13.09 8.02
CA ALA A 74 -6.92 14.23 7.20
C ALA A 74 -7.06 14.00 5.68
N ALA A 75 -7.29 12.76 5.24
CA ALA A 75 -7.43 12.44 3.83
C ALA A 75 -8.74 13.03 3.26
N SER A 76 -8.71 13.51 2.02
CA SER A 76 -9.91 13.97 1.31
C SER A 76 -10.40 12.92 0.29
N ARG A 77 -11.66 13.02 -0.13
CA ARG A 77 -12.24 12.09 -1.11
C ARG A 77 -11.42 11.93 -2.41
N PRO A 78 -10.93 13.00 -3.07
CA PRO A 78 -10.13 12.85 -4.29
C PRO A 78 -8.82 12.10 -4.05
N GLN A 79 -8.16 12.34 -2.91
CA GLN A 79 -6.92 11.64 -2.53
C GLN A 79 -7.18 10.15 -2.30
N VAL A 80 -8.27 9.82 -1.61
CA VAL A 80 -8.68 8.44 -1.35
C VAL A 80 -9.08 7.73 -2.63
N GLN A 81 -9.91 8.33 -3.49
CA GLN A 81 -10.30 7.73 -4.76
C GLN A 81 -9.08 7.48 -5.66
N LYS A 82 -8.14 8.43 -5.71
CA LYS A 82 -6.89 8.22 -6.44
C LYS A 82 -6.11 7.02 -5.90
N ALA A 83 -5.93 6.92 -4.58
CA ALA A 83 -5.23 5.77 -3.99
C ALA A 83 -5.94 4.44 -4.30
N VAL A 84 -7.27 4.42 -4.29
CA VAL A 84 -8.05 3.24 -4.70
C VAL A 84 -7.83 2.88 -6.17
N VAL A 85 -7.83 3.86 -7.08
CA VAL A 85 -7.49 3.62 -8.49
C VAL A 85 -6.07 3.06 -8.60
N ASP A 86 -5.10 3.63 -7.89
CA ASP A 86 -3.72 3.17 -7.93
C ASP A 86 -3.61 1.68 -7.47
N TYR A 87 -4.37 1.25 -6.45
CA TYR A 87 -4.42 -0.16 -6.04
C TYR A 87 -5.07 -1.08 -7.07
N LEU A 88 -6.13 -0.63 -7.73
CA LEU A 88 -6.84 -1.38 -8.77
C LEU A 88 -5.98 -1.51 -10.03
N GLU A 89 -5.33 -0.44 -10.46
CA GLU A 89 -4.35 -0.43 -11.55
C GLU A 89 -3.19 -1.38 -11.25
N LYS A 90 -2.61 -1.30 -10.06
CA LYS A 90 -1.55 -2.22 -9.65
C LYS A 90 -2.01 -3.68 -9.65
N THR A 91 -3.28 -3.93 -9.34
CA THR A 91 -3.88 -5.27 -9.38
C THR A 91 -4.04 -5.77 -10.80
N VAL A 92 -4.62 -4.98 -11.72
CA VAL A 92 -4.81 -5.40 -13.12
C VAL A 92 -3.48 -5.55 -13.86
N ASN A 93 -2.48 -4.74 -13.53
CA ASN A 93 -1.13 -4.83 -14.11
C ASN A 93 -0.43 -6.16 -13.84
N ALA A 94 -0.82 -6.89 -12.81
CA ALA A 94 -0.28 -8.22 -12.51
C ALA A 94 -1.03 -9.36 -13.23
N LEU A 95 -2.16 -9.05 -13.86
CA LEU A 95 -2.92 -9.99 -14.68
C LEU A 95 -2.37 -10.00 -16.12
N PRO A 96 -2.69 -11.04 -16.92
CA PRO A 96 -2.26 -11.11 -18.31
C PRO A 96 -2.61 -9.84 -19.09
N ILE A 97 -1.74 -9.44 -20.02
CA ILE A 97 -1.95 -8.30 -20.92
C ILE A 97 -3.28 -8.48 -21.66
N GLY A 98 -4.13 -7.46 -21.65
CA GLY A 98 -5.49 -7.51 -22.20
C GLY A 98 -6.57 -7.78 -21.15
N SER A 99 -6.18 -7.97 -19.89
CA SER A 99 -7.13 -7.95 -18.76
C SER A 99 -7.53 -6.52 -18.41
N TYR A 100 -8.76 -6.35 -17.91
CA TYR A 100 -9.27 -5.06 -17.44
C TYR A 100 -10.27 -5.29 -16.30
N LEU A 101 -10.52 -4.24 -15.54
CA LEU A 101 -11.53 -4.20 -14.49
C LEU A 101 -12.75 -3.46 -15.00
N ASP A 102 -13.93 -4.04 -14.80
CA ASP A 102 -15.22 -3.49 -15.21
C ASP A 102 -16.08 -3.13 -13.99
N GLY A 103 -16.32 -1.85 -13.82
CA GLY A 103 -17.13 -1.27 -12.75
C GLY A 103 -18.57 -0.97 -13.17
N GLY A 104 -19.03 -1.43 -14.34
CA GLY A 104 -20.37 -1.13 -14.86
C GLY A 104 -21.53 -1.57 -13.96
N ALA A 105 -21.30 -2.52 -13.04
CA ALA A 105 -22.28 -2.95 -12.04
C ALA A 105 -22.36 -2.05 -10.80
N MET A 106 -21.45 -1.07 -10.65
CA MET A 106 -21.41 -0.15 -9.52
C MET A 106 -22.12 1.16 -9.82
N PRO A 107 -22.72 1.82 -8.80
CA PRO A 107 -23.19 3.19 -8.94
C PRO A 107 -22.05 4.11 -9.38
N VAL A 108 -22.40 5.12 -10.20
CA VAL A 108 -21.47 6.15 -10.65
C VAL A 108 -20.82 6.80 -9.42
N GLY A 109 -19.49 6.79 -9.36
CA GLY A 109 -18.75 7.37 -8.24
C GLY A 109 -18.53 6.44 -7.05
N GLY A 110 -18.95 5.17 -7.12
CA GLY A 110 -18.77 4.12 -6.11
C GLY A 110 -19.67 4.24 -4.87
N ARG A 111 -19.38 3.49 -3.80
CA ARG A 111 -20.20 3.46 -2.58
C ARG A 111 -19.50 4.21 -1.45
N THR A 112 -20.30 4.84 -0.60
CA THR A 112 -19.83 5.52 0.62
C THR A 112 -20.54 4.92 1.82
N MET A 113 -19.77 4.48 2.80
CA MET A 113 -20.28 3.79 3.99
C MET A 113 -19.80 4.53 5.24
N ALA A 114 -20.65 4.65 6.25
CA ALA A 114 -20.25 5.23 7.53
C ALA A 114 -19.19 4.36 8.21
N CYS A 115 -18.18 4.99 8.80
CA CYS A 115 -17.18 4.30 9.59
C CYS A 115 -17.68 3.98 11.00
N ALA A 116 -17.16 2.91 11.60
CA ALA A 116 -17.44 2.57 12.98
C ALA A 116 -16.95 3.70 13.91
N GLY A 117 -17.81 4.14 14.83
CA GLY A 117 -17.49 5.25 15.73
C GLY A 117 -17.59 6.64 15.10
N ALA A 118 -18.20 6.77 13.92
CA ALA A 118 -18.47 8.08 13.32
C ALA A 118 -19.32 8.93 14.28
N ASN A 119 -18.89 10.16 14.48
CA ASN A 119 -19.62 11.12 15.31
C ASN A 119 -20.54 11.98 14.40
N ALA A 120 -21.66 12.47 14.94
CA ALA A 120 -22.64 13.21 14.13
C ALA A 120 -22.16 14.62 13.72
N ALA A 121 -21.21 15.21 14.45
CA ALA A 121 -20.72 16.58 14.21
C ALA A 121 -19.64 16.64 13.11
N SER A 122 -18.89 15.56 12.93
CA SER A 122 -17.85 15.32 11.94
C SER A 122 -17.93 13.86 11.49
N PRO A 123 -18.94 13.54 10.66
CA PRO A 123 -19.15 12.18 10.19
C PRO A 123 -17.94 11.71 9.38
N THR A 124 -17.46 10.51 9.73
CA THR A 124 -16.41 9.84 8.98
C THR A 124 -16.99 8.72 8.14
N VAL A 125 -16.56 8.65 6.89
CA VAL A 125 -17.00 7.65 5.91
C VAL A 125 -15.81 6.94 5.29
N ARG A 126 -16.07 5.80 4.66
CA ARG A 126 -15.14 5.12 3.77
C ARG A 126 -15.73 5.05 2.37
N PHE A 127 -14.84 5.01 1.40
CA PHE A 127 -15.16 4.81 0.00
C PHE A 127 -14.94 3.33 -0.35
N GLU A 128 -15.92 2.70 -0.99
CA GLU A 128 -15.84 1.31 -1.42
C GLU A 128 -16.20 1.18 -2.90
N VAL A 129 -15.40 0.41 -3.64
CA VAL A 129 -15.68 0.08 -5.03
C VAL A 129 -15.44 -1.41 -5.27
N SER A 130 -16.26 -1.99 -6.15
CA SER A 130 -16.13 -3.37 -6.60
C SER A 130 -16.14 -3.40 -8.13
N MET A 131 -15.24 -4.16 -8.74
CA MET A 131 -15.16 -4.28 -10.20
C MET A 131 -15.00 -5.75 -10.58
N ALA A 132 -15.70 -6.16 -11.65
CA ALA A 132 -15.53 -7.47 -12.25
C ALA A 132 -14.19 -7.55 -12.96
N VAL A 133 -13.45 -8.63 -12.75
CA VAL A 133 -12.16 -8.84 -13.39
C VAL A 133 -12.37 -9.56 -14.71
N MET A 134 -12.09 -8.89 -15.81
CA MET A 134 -12.16 -9.45 -17.15
C MET A 134 -10.74 -9.81 -17.60
N THR A 135 -10.54 -11.02 -18.12
CA THR A 135 -9.21 -11.52 -18.52
C THR A 135 -9.19 -11.97 -19.97
N SER A 136 -8.10 -11.65 -20.66
CA SER A 136 -7.79 -12.14 -22.00
C SER A 136 -6.31 -12.57 -22.02
N PRO A 137 -5.98 -13.86 -22.27
CA PRO A 137 -6.91 -14.99 -22.48
C PRO A 137 -7.77 -15.26 -21.23
N GLN A 138 -8.90 -15.94 -21.44
CA GLN A 138 -9.83 -16.27 -20.37
C GLN A 138 -9.15 -17.17 -19.32
N MET A 139 -9.13 -16.70 -18.07
CA MET A 139 -8.62 -17.46 -16.92
C MET A 139 -9.76 -17.93 -16.01
N GLN A 140 -9.53 -19.02 -15.30
CA GLN A 140 -10.47 -19.47 -14.26
C GLN A 140 -10.46 -18.50 -13.07
N ALA A 141 -11.63 -18.27 -12.46
CA ALA A 141 -11.79 -17.34 -11.34
C ALA A 141 -10.83 -17.63 -10.17
N ASN A 142 -10.62 -18.91 -9.82
CA ASN A 142 -9.68 -19.31 -8.77
C ASN A 142 -8.22 -18.97 -9.10
N GLN A 143 -7.83 -19.04 -10.38
CA GLN A 143 -6.48 -18.66 -10.82
C GLN A 143 -6.29 -17.14 -10.75
N ILE A 144 -7.32 -16.37 -11.09
CA ILE A 144 -7.33 -14.90 -10.94
C ILE A 144 -7.17 -14.55 -9.46
N ALA A 145 -8.01 -15.11 -8.58
CA ALA A 145 -7.96 -14.85 -7.15
C ALA A 145 -6.60 -15.21 -6.51
N SER A 146 -6.04 -16.37 -6.87
CA SER A 146 -4.73 -16.80 -6.39
C SER A 146 -3.58 -15.87 -6.84
N ARG A 147 -3.58 -15.42 -8.11
CA ARG A 147 -2.59 -14.45 -8.60
C ARG A 147 -2.72 -13.11 -7.91
N THR A 148 -3.94 -12.60 -7.76
CA THR A 148 -4.24 -11.35 -7.06
C THR A 148 -3.76 -11.40 -5.60
N GLN A 149 -4.01 -12.50 -4.90
CA GLN A 149 -3.48 -12.71 -3.55
C GLN A 149 -1.95 -12.69 -3.52
N ALA A 150 -1.28 -13.43 -4.41
CA ALA A 150 0.18 -13.53 -4.43
C ALA A 150 0.81 -12.16 -4.66
N LEU A 151 0.19 -11.36 -5.54
CA LEU A 151 0.54 -9.97 -5.77
C LEU A 151 0.39 -9.13 -4.49
N TRP A 152 -0.75 -9.19 -3.81
CA TRP A 152 -0.95 -8.41 -2.58
C TRP A 152 0.04 -8.78 -1.49
N ARG A 153 0.38 -10.07 -1.35
CA ARG A 153 1.46 -10.53 -0.46
C ARG A 153 2.81 -9.93 -0.84
N SER A 154 3.10 -9.78 -2.13
CA SER A 154 4.36 -9.16 -2.60
C SER A 154 4.51 -7.69 -2.19
N TRP A 155 3.40 -7.00 -1.88
CA TRP A 155 3.40 -5.63 -1.38
C TRP A 155 3.55 -5.55 0.15
N GLY A 156 3.68 -6.68 0.84
CA GLY A 156 3.66 -6.78 2.29
C GLY A 156 2.26 -6.69 2.91
N ALA A 157 1.19 -6.83 2.12
CA ALA A 157 -0.16 -6.86 2.65
C ALA A 157 -0.42 -8.16 3.44
N GLN A 158 -1.18 -8.06 4.53
CA GLN A 158 -1.60 -9.24 5.29
C GLN A 158 -2.80 -9.89 4.61
N VAL A 159 -2.58 -11.00 3.89
CA VAL A 159 -3.62 -11.65 3.09
C VAL A 159 -4.18 -12.87 3.79
N ASN A 160 -5.49 -12.86 4.06
CA ASN A 160 -6.26 -13.91 4.71
C ASN A 160 -7.28 -14.51 3.75
N GLU A 161 -7.55 -15.81 3.89
CA GLU A 161 -8.61 -16.47 3.13
C GLU A 161 -9.98 -15.97 3.59
N ASP A 162 -10.87 -15.75 2.64
CA ASP A 162 -12.28 -15.51 2.92
C ASP A 162 -13.09 -16.72 2.45
N PRO A 163 -13.42 -17.66 3.36
CA PRO A 163 -14.13 -18.89 3.01
C PRO A 163 -15.57 -18.61 2.57
N SER A 164 -16.15 -17.46 2.93
CA SER A 164 -17.53 -17.12 2.57
C SER A 164 -17.67 -16.71 1.10
N ALA A 165 -16.61 -16.16 0.51
CA ALA A 165 -16.59 -15.61 -0.84
C ALA A 165 -15.71 -16.44 -1.81
N ALA A 166 -15.23 -17.60 -1.37
CA ALA A 166 -14.21 -18.39 -2.07
C ALA A 166 -13.04 -17.51 -2.56
N GLY A 167 -12.55 -16.65 -1.66
CA GLY A 167 -11.76 -15.48 -2.02
C GLY A 167 -10.65 -15.17 -1.04
N TRP A 168 -10.06 -13.98 -1.20
CA TRP A 168 -8.99 -13.49 -0.35
C TRP A 168 -9.25 -12.05 0.07
N SER A 169 -8.93 -11.72 1.30
CA SER A 169 -8.95 -10.36 1.84
C SER A 169 -7.54 -9.94 2.21
N ALA A 170 -7.20 -8.67 2.01
CA ALA A 170 -5.90 -8.14 2.40
C ALA A 170 -6.04 -6.75 3.01
N ASP A 171 -5.29 -6.50 4.08
CA ASP A 171 -5.17 -5.16 4.65
C ASP A 171 -3.78 -4.58 4.32
N THR A 172 -3.76 -3.36 3.78
CA THR A 172 -2.53 -2.62 3.42
C THR A 172 -2.71 -1.14 3.67
N ALA A 173 -1.86 -0.56 4.54
CA ALA A 173 -1.92 0.86 4.89
C ALA A 173 -3.32 1.37 5.30
N GLY A 174 -4.14 0.50 5.92
CA GLY A 174 -5.51 0.79 6.32
C GLY A 174 -6.57 0.68 5.21
N TYR A 175 -6.17 0.40 3.97
CA TYR A 175 -7.06 -0.01 2.88
C TYR A 175 -7.32 -1.51 2.98
N ARG A 176 -8.57 -1.90 2.71
CA ARG A 176 -8.98 -3.30 2.66
C ARG A 176 -9.26 -3.69 1.23
N LEU A 177 -8.48 -4.64 0.72
CA LEU A 177 -8.63 -5.24 -0.59
C LEU A 177 -9.36 -6.57 -0.42
N HIS A 178 -10.19 -6.94 -1.38
CA HIS A 178 -10.86 -8.23 -1.38
C HIS A 178 -11.07 -8.73 -2.80
N ILE A 179 -10.89 -10.02 -3.04
CA ILE A 179 -11.10 -10.67 -4.33
C ILE A 179 -11.99 -11.89 -4.08
N ALA A 180 -13.20 -11.86 -4.63
CA ALA A 180 -14.17 -12.94 -4.53
C ALA A 180 -14.20 -13.72 -5.85
N ALA A 181 -14.06 -15.05 -5.78
CA ALA A 181 -14.27 -15.96 -6.90
C ALA A 181 -15.52 -16.81 -6.66
N ASP A 182 -16.64 -16.14 -6.40
CA ASP A 182 -17.93 -16.77 -6.12
C ASP A 182 -18.26 -17.80 -7.22
N PRO A 183 -18.48 -19.09 -6.86
CA PRO A 183 -18.83 -20.14 -7.82
C PRO A 183 -20.09 -19.83 -8.64
N GLY A 184 -20.99 -18.98 -8.13
CA GLY A 184 -22.21 -18.54 -8.80
C GLY A 184 -22.03 -17.33 -9.72
N ALA A 185 -20.89 -16.65 -9.68
CA ALA A 185 -20.61 -15.46 -10.48
C ALA A 185 -19.80 -15.82 -11.74
N PRO A 186 -20.13 -15.23 -12.91
CA PRO A 186 -19.41 -15.51 -14.16
C PRO A 186 -17.98 -14.96 -14.15
N GLN A 187 -17.70 -13.93 -13.35
CA GLN A 187 -16.40 -13.28 -13.23
C GLN A 187 -16.07 -13.03 -11.76
N PRO A 188 -14.80 -13.19 -11.33
CA PRO A 188 -14.41 -12.82 -9.99
C PRO A 188 -14.49 -11.30 -9.83
N THR A 189 -14.75 -10.85 -8.61
CA THR A 189 -14.93 -9.42 -8.28
C THR A 189 -13.82 -8.97 -7.36
N VAL A 190 -13.05 -7.95 -7.78
CA VAL A 190 -12.10 -7.26 -6.91
C VAL A 190 -12.79 -6.07 -6.27
N SER A 191 -12.63 -5.88 -4.97
CA SER A 191 -13.13 -4.73 -4.25
C SER A 191 -12.06 -4.09 -3.38
N VAL A 192 -12.17 -2.78 -3.23
CA VAL A 192 -11.27 -1.96 -2.43
C VAL A 192 -12.11 -1.04 -1.56
N ALA A 193 -11.91 -1.15 -0.26
CA ALA A 193 -12.44 -0.23 0.73
C ALA A 193 -11.30 0.66 1.25
N SER A 194 -11.56 1.95 1.26
CA SER A 194 -10.60 2.93 1.73
C SER A 194 -10.47 2.98 3.24
N ILE A 195 -9.42 3.66 3.68
CA ILE A 195 -9.36 4.26 5.01
C ILE A 195 -10.58 5.17 5.27
N CYS A 196 -10.96 5.33 6.54
CA CYS A 196 -11.97 6.30 6.96
C CYS A 196 -11.48 7.74 6.80
N PHE A 197 -12.30 8.62 6.27
CA PHE A 197 -12.01 10.05 6.09
C PHE A 197 -13.24 10.89 6.44
N LEU A 198 -13.06 12.20 6.61
CA LEU A 198 -14.18 13.11 6.88
C LEU A 198 -15.10 13.19 5.66
N ASP A 199 -16.40 13.02 5.89
CA ASP A 199 -17.39 13.10 4.83
C ASP A 199 -17.51 14.54 4.32
N ASP A 200 -17.48 14.68 2.99
CA ASP A 200 -17.75 15.92 2.29
C ASP A 200 -18.90 15.67 1.31
N PRO A 201 -20.10 16.20 1.59
CA PRO A 201 -21.27 16.03 0.73
C PRO A 201 -21.06 16.53 -0.69
N VAL A 202 -20.24 17.57 -0.89
CA VAL A 202 -19.97 18.16 -2.23
C VAL A 202 -19.14 17.20 -3.08
N LEU A 203 -18.27 16.41 -2.46
CA LEU A 203 -17.36 15.49 -3.14
C LEU A 203 -17.91 14.06 -3.21
N ARG A 204 -19.08 13.79 -2.61
CA ARG A 204 -19.64 12.43 -2.51
C ARG A 204 -19.96 11.82 -3.87
N ASP A 205 -20.32 12.64 -4.85
CA ASP A 205 -20.69 12.19 -6.20
C ASP A 205 -19.55 12.38 -7.22
N LEU A 206 -18.30 12.50 -6.74
CA LEU A 206 -17.14 12.62 -7.62
C LEU A 206 -17.03 11.35 -8.51
N PRO A 207 -16.91 11.50 -9.84
CA PRO A 207 -16.94 10.37 -10.76
C PRO A 207 -15.76 9.45 -10.52
N PHE A 208 -16.01 8.16 -10.70
CA PHE A 208 -15.01 7.09 -10.58
C PHE A 208 -14.86 6.37 -11.93
N PRO A 209 -13.65 5.95 -12.33
CA PRO A 209 -13.45 5.23 -13.59
C PRO A 209 -14.31 3.97 -13.68
N GLY A 210 -15.11 3.86 -14.75
CA GLY A 210 -15.92 2.67 -15.01
C GLY A 210 -15.10 1.48 -15.52
N ILE A 211 -13.98 1.74 -16.18
CA ILE A 211 -13.05 0.73 -16.68
C ILE A 211 -11.64 1.10 -16.21
N ILE A 212 -10.89 0.11 -15.73
CA ILE A 212 -9.46 0.24 -15.40
C ILE A 212 -8.69 -0.85 -16.14
N SER A 213 -7.82 -0.47 -17.07
CA SER A 213 -6.95 -1.37 -17.83
C SER A 213 -5.50 -1.26 -17.35
N HIS A 214 -4.61 -2.05 -17.96
CA HIS A 214 -3.17 -1.90 -17.74
C HIS A 214 -2.71 -0.45 -17.93
N SER A 215 -1.85 0.02 -17.02
CA SER A 215 -1.11 1.28 -17.18
C SER A 215 -0.09 1.11 -18.31
N ALA A 216 -0.06 2.04 -19.26
CA ALA A 216 0.94 2.07 -20.33
C ALA A 216 2.32 2.52 -19.83
#